data_AF-A0A416WHC8-F1
#
_entry.id   AF-A0A416WHC8-F1
#
_cell.length_a   1.000
_cell.length_b   1.000
_cell.length_c   1.000
_cell.angle_alpha   90.00
_cell.angle_beta   90.00
_cell.angle_gamma   90.00
#
_symmetry.space_group_name_H-M   'P 1'
#
loop_
_entity.id
_entity.type
_entity.pdbx_description
1 polymer ?
#
loop_
_entity_poly.entity_id
_entity_poly.type
_entity_poly.pdbx_seq_one_letter_code
_entity_poly.pdbx_strand_id
1 'polypeptide(L)'
;MKIAVLHGAIINAGDFLIKNRAISLLKYFYPDSEIVEYYRNQSLEEKLPEINACDILVFAGGPGYCNGFYPRMAPVTDDLNKIKIPVMLLGMGWWEHNSDVVSQYSYQFEEPMRALFQKAMEKGLKMGCRDIATVNVLRNNGYDNIAMTGCPAWYDLEHIGITRYTGKGLTSSRKICISDCGNMANWGLAVELT
;
A
#
# COMPACT_ATOMS: atom_id res chain seq x y z
N MET A 1 -3.21 -21.31 5.00
CA MET A 1 -2.51 -20.36 4.11
C MET A 1 -1.61 -19.51 4.98
N LYS A 2 -0.38 -19.25 4.58
CA LYS A 2 0.57 -18.40 5.29
C LYS A 2 0.91 -17.19 4.42
N ILE A 3 0.71 -15.99 4.94
CA ILE A 3 0.79 -14.73 4.18
C ILE A 3 1.87 -13.86 4.80
N ALA A 4 2.92 -13.55 4.04
CA ALA A 4 3.91 -12.55 4.41
C ALA A 4 3.36 -11.15 4.05
N VAL A 5 3.30 -10.23 5.02
CA VAL A 5 2.73 -8.89 4.83
C VAL A 5 3.78 -7.82 5.15
N LEU A 6 4.15 -7.05 4.13
CA LEU A 6 5.03 -5.88 4.26
C LEU A 6 4.19 -4.62 4.49
N HIS A 7 4.48 -3.88 5.55
CA HIS A 7 3.74 -2.65 5.88
C HIS A 7 4.63 -1.49 6.30
N GLY A 8 4.08 -0.27 6.22
CA GLY A 8 4.75 0.99 6.59
C GLY A 8 4.51 1.49 8.01
N ALA A 9 3.76 0.76 8.84
CA ALA A 9 3.32 1.18 10.18
C ALA A 9 4.46 1.34 11.20
N ILE A 10 5.29 2.37 11.02
CA ILE A 10 6.48 2.63 11.84
C ILE A 10 6.20 3.79 12.80
N ILE A 11 5.77 4.95 12.25
CA ILE A 11 5.49 6.17 13.02
C ILE A 11 4.11 6.75 12.68
N ASN A 12 3.72 6.74 11.40
CA ASN A 12 2.52 7.41 10.91
C ASN A 12 1.23 6.64 11.26
N ALA A 13 0.27 7.30 11.92
CA ALA A 13 -1.00 6.69 12.34
C ALA A 13 -1.83 6.14 11.15
N GLY A 14 -1.75 6.79 9.99
CA GLY A 14 -2.36 6.33 8.75
C GLY A 14 -1.78 4.99 8.29
N ASP A 15 -0.46 4.79 8.36
CA ASP A 15 0.17 3.51 8.01
C ASP A 15 -0.21 2.39 8.97
N PHE A 16 -0.38 2.68 10.28
CA PHE A 16 -0.94 1.72 11.24
C PHE A 16 -2.37 1.32 10.86
N LEU A 17 -3.21 2.29 10.48
CA LEU A 17 -4.57 2.01 10.00
C LEU A 17 -4.56 1.15 8.74
N ILE A 18 -3.73 1.49 7.74
CA ILE A 18 -3.58 0.73 6.50
C ILE A 18 -3.19 -0.72 6.79
N LYS A 19 -2.17 -0.93 7.63
CA LYS A 19 -1.74 -2.26 8.05
C LYS A 19 -2.88 -3.06 8.67
N ASN A 20 -3.53 -2.48 9.69
CA ASN A 20 -4.57 -3.18 10.44
C ASN A 20 -5.75 -3.54 9.54
N ARG A 21 -6.18 -2.63 8.65
CA ARG A 21 -7.29 -2.89 7.72
C ARG A 21 -6.89 -3.87 6.62
N ALA A 22 -5.67 -3.82 6.10
CA ALA A 22 -5.17 -4.81 5.14
C ALA A 22 -5.16 -6.22 5.72
N ILE A 23 -4.61 -6.40 6.93
CA ILE A 23 -4.60 -7.70 7.63
C ILE A 23 -6.03 -8.18 7.92
N SER A 24 -6.91 -7.28 8.36
CA SER A 24 -8.31 -7.62 8.61
C SER A 24 -9.01 -8.09 7.34
N LEU A 25 -8.79 -7.41 6.22
CA LEU A 25 -9.35 -7.76 4.92
C LEU A 25 -8.83 -9.11 4.43
N LEU A 26 -7.53 -9.38 4.56
CA LEU A 26 -6.95 -10.68 4.22
C LEU A 26 -7.56 -11.80 5.06
N LYS A 27 -7.69 -11.61 6.38
CA LYS A 27 -8.33 -12.59 7.28
C LYS A 27 -9.82 -12.75 7.02
N TYR A 28 -10.51 -11.72 6.55
CA TYR A 28 -11.92 -11.84 6.18
C TYR A 28 -12.14 -12.85 5.04
N PHE A 29 -11.28 -12.80 4.01
CA PHE A 29 -11.34 -13.75 2.89
C PHE A 29 -10.64 -15.07 3.16
N TYR A 30 -9.64 -15.08 4.04
CA TYR A 30 -8.89 -16.27 4.44
C TYR A 30 -8.83 -16.38 5.98
N PRO A 31 -9.92 -16.82 6.63
CA PRO A 31 -10.05 -16.81 8.11
C PRO A 31 -8.94 -17.58 8.83
N ASP A 32 -8.54 -18.73 8.28
CA ASP A 32 -7.53 -19.61 8.86
C ASP A 32 -6.10 -19.27 8.38
N SER A 33 -5.90 -18.06 7.82
CA SER A 33 -4.58 -17.63 7.39
C SER A 33 -3.67 -17.26 8.57
N GLU A 34 -2.42 -17.73 8.51
CA GLU A 34 -1.33 -17.24 9.34
C GLU A 34 -0.76 -15.99 8.69
N ILE A 35 -0.63 -14.90 9.45
CA ILE A 35 -0.05 -13.64 8.97
C ILE A 35 1.32 -13.48 9.60
N VAL A 36 2.35 -13.29 8.77
CA VAL A 36 3.70 -12.94 9.19
C VAL A 36 3.99 -11.51 8.75
N GLU A 37 4.18 -10.61 9.71
CA GLU A 37 4.37 -9.19 9.46
C GLU A 37 5.86 -8.83 9.31
N TYR A 38 6.16 -7.98 8.33
CA TYR A 38 7.48 -7.41 8.13
C TYR A 38 7.39 -5.89 7.94
N TYR A 39 8.30 -5.16 8.57
CA TYR A 39 8.49 -3.74 8.25
C TYR A 39 9.11 -3.61 6.86
N ARG A 40 8.50 -2.77 6.01
CA ARG A 40 8.99 -2.59 4.65
C ARG A 40 10.30 -1.78 4.57
N ASN A 41 10.58 -0.90 5.53
CA ASN A 41 11.71 0.05 5.48
C ASN A 41 13.09 -0.53 5.87
N GLN A 42 13.25 -1.84 5.83
CA GLN A 42 14.49 -2.54 6.19
C GLN A 42 14.75 -3.68 5.22
N SER A 43 16.01 -4.09 5.11
CA SER A 43 16.36 -5.24 4.27
C SER A 43 15.72 -6.52 4.81
N LEU A 44 15.17 -7.33 3.90
CA LEU A 44 14.56 -8.62 4.23
C LEU A 44 15.38 -9.80 3.64
N GLU A 45 16.62 -9.57 3.20
CA GLU A 45 17.50 -10.58 2.62
C GLU A 45 17.63 -11.83 3.51
N GLU A 46 17.89 -11.64 4.82
CA GLU A 46 17.99 -12.73 5.78
C GLU A 46 16.66 -13.42 6.09
N LYS A 47 15.54 -12.76 5.77
CA LYS A 47 14.17 -13.27 5.95
C LYS A 47 13.63 -13.96 4.70
N LEU A 48 14.34 -13.90 3.57
CA LEU A 48 13.91 -14.55 2.33
C LEU A 48 13.58 -16.05 2.48
N PRO A 49 14.31 -16.87 3.27
CA PRO A 49 13.92 -18.27 3.49
C PRO A 49 12.54 -18.40 4.16
N GLU A 50 12.23 -17.55 5.13
CA GLU A 50 10.93 -17.54 5.81
C GLU A 50 9.82 -17.00 4.91
N ILE A 51 10.10 -15.91 4.19
CA ILE A 51 9.17 -15.33 3.21
C ILE A 51 8.84 -16.36 2.14
N ASN A 52 9.84 -17.04 1.57
CA ASN A 52 9.63 -18.06 0.53
C ASN A 52 8.94 -19.33 1.04
N ALA A 53 8.82 -19.53 2.35
CA ALA A 53 8.01 -20.58 2.96
C ALA A 53 6.53 -20.18 3.12
N CYS A 54 6.18 -18.91 2.86
CA CYS A 54 4.80 -18.45 2.81
C CYS A 54 4.16 -18.74 1.44
N ASP A 55 2.83 -18.64 1.35
CA ASP A 55 2.10 -18.85 0.09
C ASP A 55 2.14 -17.61 -0.82
N ILE A 56 2.24 -16.40 -0.23
CA ILE A 56 2.21 -15.13 -0.95
C ILE A 56 2.89 -14.01 -0.13
N LEU A 57 3.51 -13.08 -0.84
CA LEU A 57 4.05 -11.83 -0.31
C LEU A 57 3.13 -10.67 -0.66
N VAL A 58 2.65 -9.92 0.33
CA VAL A 58 1.72 -8.81 0.15
C VAL A 58 2.37 -7.50 0.58
N PHE A 59 2.44 -6.52 -0.32
CA PHE A 59 2.76 -5.14 0.01
C PHE A 59 1.46 -4.41 0.38
N ALA A 60 1.29 -4.10 1.66
CA ALA A 60 0.05 -3.56 2.20
C ALA A 60 -0.01 -2.03 2.09
N GLY A 61 -0.63 -1.55 1.01
CA GLY A 61 -1.03 -0.15 0.81
C GLY A 61 0.10 0.88 0.93
N GLY A 62 -0.30 2.09 1.31
CA GLY A 62 0.60 3.25 1.40
C GLY A 62 1.04 3.78 0.03
N PRO A 63 1.89 4.82 0.00
CA PRO A 63 2.56 5.22 -1.22
C PRO A 63 3.58 4.15 -1.60
N GLY A 64 3.55 3.70 -2.85
CA GLY A 64 4.60 2.83 -3.35
C GLY A 64 4.56 2.56 -4.86
N TYR A 65 3.63 3.17 -5.58
CA TYR A 65 3.83 3.45 -7.00
C TYR A 65 4.64 4.75 -7.13
N CYS A 66 5.89 4.77 -6.69
CA CYS A 66 6.78 5.91 -6.85
C CYS A 66 8.26 5.49 -6.91
N ASN A 67 9.06 6.20 -7.68
CA ASN A 67 10.49 6.00 -7.82
C ASN A 67 11.17 6.13 -6.45
N GLY A 68 12.04 5.16 -6.16
CA GLY A 68 12.65 5.01 -4.85
C GLY A 68 11.82 4.23 -3.84
N PHE A 69 10.59 3.83 -4.15
CA PHE A 69 9.90 2.86 -3.29
C PHE A 69 10.72 1.58 -3.20
N TYR A 70 10.98 0.91 -4.32
CA TYR A 70 12.05 -0.07 -4.43
C TYR A 70 13.24 0.55 -5.20
N PRO A 71 14.49 0.37 -4.72
CA PRO A 71 14.86 -0.39 -3.53
C PRO A 71 14.92 0.47 -2.24
N ARG A 72 14.76 1.80 -2.28
CA ARG A 72 15.14 2.64 -1.11
C ARG A 72 14.18 2.54 0.08
N MET A 73 12.88 2.69 -0.13
CA MET A 73 11.88 2.67 0.96
C MET A 73 11.40 1.26 1.31
N ALA A 74 11.61 0.31 0.39
CA ALA A 74 11.29 -1.10 0.53
C ALA A 74 12.46 -1.98 0.03
N PRO A 75 13.62 -1.99 0.71
CA PRO A 75 14.82 -2.73 0.28
C PRO A 75 14.70 -4.24 0.51
N VAL A 76 13.62 -4.88 0.04
CA VAL A 76 13.30 -6.29 0.34
C VAL A 76 14.48 -7.24 0.08
N THR A 77 15.15 -7.08 -1.05
CA THR A 77 16.32 -7.85 -1.52
C THR A 77 16.98 -7.06 -2.63
N ASP A 78 18.28 -7.24 -2.86
CA ASP A 78 18.97 -6.66 -4.02
C ASP A 78 18.62 -7.40 -5.34
N ASP A 79 18.12 -8.64 -5.23
CA ASP A 79 17.66 -9.45 -6.36
C ASP A 79 16.24 -9.98 -6.11
N LEU A 80 15.27 -9.39 -6.80
CA LEU A 80 13.85 -9.77 -6.73
C LEU A 80 13.60 -11.21 -7.19
N ASN A 81 14.50 -11.83 -7.96
CA ASN A 81 14.36 -13.23 -8.37
C ASN A 81 14.54 -14.19 -7.20
N LYS A 82 15.14 -13.77 -6.08
CA LYS A 82 15.22 -14.58 -4.86
C LYS A 82 13.86 -14.77 -4.19
N ILE A 83 12.88 -13.90 -4.47
CA ILE A 83 11.48 -14.12 -4.06
C ILE A 83 10.87 -15.14 -5.03
N LYS A 84 10.48 -16.31 -4.52
CA LYS A 84 9.98 -17.44 -5.33
C LYS A 84 8.46 -17.53 -5.35
N ILE A 85 7.82 -16.85 -4.43
CA ILE A 85 6.37 -16.87 -4.21
C ILE A 85 5.70 -15.70 -4.96
N PRO A 86 4.38 -15.78 -5.22
CA PRO A 86 3.62 -14.66 -5.80
C PRO A 86 3.76 -13.39 -4.96
N VAL A 87 3.76 -12.24 -5.64
CA VAL A 87 3.85 -10.92 -5.00
C VAL A 87 2.59 -10.11 -5.34
N MET A 88 1.89 -9.63 -4.32
CA MET A 88 0.68 -8.82 -4.44
C MET A 88 0.96 -7.38 -4.00
N LEU A 89 0.59 -6.41 -4.84
CA LEU A 89 0.56 -4.99 -4.49
C LEU A 89 -0.88 -4.63 -4.13
N LEU A 90 -1.17 -4.48 -2.83
CA LEU A 90 -2.54 -4.33 -2.33
C LEU A 90 -2.89 -2.87 -2.11
N GLY A 91 -3.68 -2.29 -3.01
CA GLY A 91 -4.27 -0.96 -2.85
C GLY A 91 -3.24 0.15 -2.59
N MET A 92 -2.11 0.11 -3.31
CA MET A 92 -1.03 1.09 -3.19
C MET A 92 -1.36 2.36 -3.98
N GLY A 93 -0.78 3.48 -3.54
CA GLY A 93 -0.95 4.79 -4.20
C GLY A 93 0.31 5.26 -4.91
N TRP A 94 0.12 6.06 -5.96
CA TRP A 94 1.17 6.92 -6.51
C TRP A 94 1.37 8.15 -5.62
N TRP A 95 2.62 8.59 -5.51
CA TRP A 95 2.97 9.82 -4.83
C TRP A 95 4.19 10.45 -5.51
N GLU A 96 4.12 11.76 -5.69
CA GLU A 96 5.23 12.61 -6.13
C GLU A 96 5.10 13.96 -5.44
N HIS A 97 6.22 14.67 -5.30
CA HIS A 97 6.27 15.99 -4.66
C HIS A 97 5.33 16.99 -5.34
N ASN A 98 5.30 16.99 -6.68
CA ASN A 98 4.31 17.72 -7.46
C ASN A 98 3.25 16.74 -7.99
N SER A 99 2.11 16.64 -7.32
CA SER A 99 1.05 15.66 -7.64
C SER A 99 -0.06 16.22 -8.54
N ASP A 100 0.26 17.26 -9.33
CA ASP A 100 -0.68 17.83 -10.29
C ASP A 100 -1.01 16.84 -11.43
N VAL A 101 -1.99 17.22 -12.26
CA VAL A 101 -2.43 16.39 -13.38
C VAL A 101 -1.31 16.22 -14.42
N VAL A 102 -0.48 17.24 -14.64
CA VAL A 102 0.60 17.20 -15.63
C VAL A 102 1.63 16.14 -15.22
N SER A 103 2.02 16.12 -13.94
CA SER A 103 2.92 15.13 -13.38
C SER A 103 2.40 13.71 -13.58
N GLN A 104 1.09 13.46 -13.44
CA GLN A 104 0.52 12.13 -13.68
C GLN A 104 0.75 11.61 -15.11
N TYR A 105 0.80 12.50 -16.10
CA TYR A 105 1.02 12.14 -17.50
C TYR A 105 2.50 12.09 -17.88
N SER A 106 3.36 12.88 -17.24
CA SER A 106 4.79 12.87 -17.50
C SER A 106 5.59 11.87 -16.65
N TYR A 107 4.99 11.33 -15.58
CA TYR A 107 5.68 10.43 -14.65
C TYR A 107 6.19 9.17 -15.35
N GLN A 108 7.48 8.86 -15.18
CA GLN A 108 8.09 7.63 -15.69
C GLN A 108 8.71 6.84 -14.56
N PHE A 109 8.35 5.55 -14.46
CA PHE A 109 8.98 4.66 -13.50
C PHE A 109 10.43 4.35 -13.89
N GLU A 110 11.32 4.37 -12.91
CA GLU A 110 12.71 3.92 -13.03
C GLU A 110 12.78 2.37 -13.08
N GLU A 111 13.87 1.85 -13.64
CA GLU A 111 14.09 0.40 -13.79
C GLU A 111 13.84 -0.43 -12.53
N PRO A 112 14.30 -0.04 -11.32
CA PRO A 112 14.00 -0.83 -10.13
C PRO A 112 12.50 -0.98 -9.86
N MET A 113 11.72 0.09 -10.06
CA MET A 113 10.27 0.02 -9.90
C MET A 113 9.63 -0.86 -10.97
N ARG A 114 10.09 -0.75 -12.23
CA ARG A 114 9.62 -1.61 -13.31
C ARG A 114 9.90 -3.10 -13.02
N ALA A 115 11.06 -3.41 -12.47
CA ALA A 115 11.41 -4.76 -12.03
C ALA A 115 10.50 -5.27 -10.90
N LEU A 116 10.16 -4.44 -9.92
CA LEU A 116 9.17 -4.78 -8.88
C LEU A 116 7.79 -5.07 -9.48
N PHE A 117 7.33 -4.26 -10.45
CA PHE A 117 6.04 -4.47 -11.09
C PHE A 117 6.02 -5.73 -11.95
N GLN A 118 7.09 -5.99 -12.70
CA GLN A 118 7.26 -7.25 -13.41
C GLN A 118 7.15 -8.42 -12.43
N LYS A 119 7.87 -8.33 -11.29
CA LYS A 119 7.82 -9.35 -10.25
C LYS A 119 6.40 -9.58 -9.70
N ALA A 120 5.65 -8.52 -9.46
CA ALA A 120 4.26 -8.61 -8.98
C ALA A 120 3.32 -9.26 -10.00
N MET A 121 3.55 -9.03 -11.29
CA MET A 121 2.69 -9.55 -12.36
C MET A 121 3.09 -10.95 -12.85
N GLU A 122 4.29 -11.46 -12.51
CA GLU A 122 4.82 -12.76 -12.96
C GLU A 122 3.85 -13.94 -12.78
N LYS A 123 3.01 -13.90 -11.76
CA LYS A 123 2.04 -14.96 -11.43
C LYS A 123 0.59 -14.60 -11.79
N GLY A 124 0.40 -13.57 -12.61
CA GLY A 124 -0.91 -13.16 -13.14
C GLY A 124 -1.75 -12.30 -12.18
N LEU A 125 -1.20 -11.88 -11.04
CA LEU A 125 -1.91 -11.01 -10.10
C LEU A 125 -2.03 -9.59 -10.65
N LYS A 126 -3.18 -8.95 -10.38
CA LYS A 126 -3.39 -7.53 -10.69
C LYS A 126 -2.70 -6.66 -9.65
N MET A 127 -2.18 -5.53 -10.11
CA MET A 127 -1.66 -4.47 -9.25
C MET A 127 -2.82 -3.60 -8.72
N GLY A 128 -3.02 -3.61 -7.39
CA GLY A 128 -4.10 -2.87 -6.74
C GLY A 128 -3.80 -1.38 -6.58
N CYS A 129 -4.67 -0.54 -7.12
CA CYS A 129 -4.55 0.91 -7.13
C CYS A 129 -5.48 1.54 -6.11
N ARG A 130 -4.93 2.47 -5.32
CA ARG A 130 -5.66 3.22 -4.29
C ARG A 130 -6.65 4.24 -4.87
N ASP A 131 -6.34 4.87 -5.98
CA ASP A 131 -7.09 6.00 -6.52
C ASP A 131 -6.92 6.12 -8.04
N ILE A 132 -7.70 7.01 -8.66
CA ILE A 132 -7.70 7.23 -10.11
C ILE A 132 -6.39 7.84 -10.59
N ALA A 133 -5.74 8.69 -9.79
CA ALA A 133 -4.44 9.25 -10.16
C ALA A 133 -3.39 8.14 -10.33
N THR A 134 -3.37 7.19 -9.39
CA THR A 134 -2.52 5.99 -9.48
C THR A 134 -2.82 5.16 -10.72
N VAL A 135 -4.11 4.95 -11.02
CA VAL A 135 -4.54 4.24 -12.24
C VAL A 135 -4.02 4.92 -13.50
N ASN A 136 -4.13 6.25 -13.57
CA ASN A 136 -3.68 7.04 -14.72
C ASN A 136 -2.16 6.91 -14.89
N VAL A 137 -1.39 7.07 -13.82
CA VAL A 137 0.08 6.95 -13.86
C VAL A 137 0.52 5.57 -14.35
N LEU A 138 -0.09 4.51 -13.83
CA LEU A 138 0.24 3.14 -14.25
C LEU A 138 -0.10 2.89 -15.72
N ARG A 139 -1.28 3.31 -16.18
CA ARG A 139 -1.68 3.19 -17.60
C ARG A 139 -0.78 3.99 -18.52
N ASN A 140 -0.41 5.21 -18.13
CA ASN A 140 0.51 6.06 -18.90
C ASN A 140 1.92 5.44 -19.01
N ASN A 141 2.27 4.54 -18.09
CA ASN A 141 3.51 3.76 -18.11
C ASN A 141 3.35 2.38 -18.78
N GLY A 142 2.19 2.09 -19.39
CA GLY A 142 1.93 0.85 -20.14
C GLY A 142 1.46 -0.33 -19.29
N TYR A 143 1.02 -0.10 -18.04
CA TYR A 143 0.52 -1.16 -17.16
C TYR A 143 -1.01 -1.23 -17.17
N ASP A 144 -1.56 -2.27 -17.80
CA ASP A 144 -3.00 -2.50 -17.89
C ASP A 144 -3.53 -3.57 -16.93
N ASN A 145 -2.66 -4.44 -16.42
CA ASN A 145 -3.02 -5.47 -15.45
C ASN A 145 -3.17 -4.90 -14.02
N ILE A 146 -4.04 -3.90 -13.89
CA ILE A 146 -4.28 -3.11 -12.69
C ILE A 146 -5.75 -3.21 -12.26
N ALA A 147 -6.04 -2.92 -11.00
CA ALA A 147 -7.41 -2.82 -10.49
C ALA A 147 -7.54 -1.62 -9.55
N MET A 148 -8.51 -0.73 -9.79
CA MET A 148 -8.89 0.29 -8.80
C MET A 148 -9.64 -0.42 -7.67
N THR A 149 -8.93 -0.62 -6.56
CA THR A 149 -9.51 -1.24 -5.35
C THR A 149 -9.81 -0.20 -4.29
N GLY A 150 -9.06 0.90 -4.24
CA GLY A 150 -9.06 1.76 -3.06
C GLY A 150 -7.95 1.38 -2.09
N CYS A 151 -7.71 2.25 -1.11
CA CYS A 151 -6.78 1.98 -0.02
C CYS A 151 -7.36 0.90 0.91
N PRO A 152 -6.56 -0.03 1.46
CA PRO A 152 -7.04 -0.94 2.50
C PRO A 152 -7.75 -0.23 3.66
N ALA A 153 -7.33 1.01 3.98
CA ALA A 153 -7.95 1.84 5.01
C ALA A 153 -9.44 2.15 4.77
N TRP A 154 -9.95 2.03 3.54
CA TRP A 154 -11.38 2.24 3.23
C TRP A 154 -12.26 1.07 3.66
N TYR A 155 -11.67 -0.11 3.86
CA TYR A 155 -12.41 -1.33 4.16
C TYR A 155 -12.56 -1.51 5.67
N ASP A 156 -13.51 -0.76 6.24
CA ASP A 156 -14.00 -1.05 7.58
C ASP A 156 -15.05 -2.15 7.53
N LEU A 157 -14.64 -3.39 7.82
CA LEU A 157 -15.47 -4.60 7.69
C LEU A 157 -16.81 -4.50 8.44
N GLU A 158 -16.86 -3.78 9.56
CA GLU A 158 -18.11 -3.59 10.33
C GLU A 158 -19.10 -2.63 9.66
N HIS A 159 -18.61 -1.80 8.73
CA HIS A 159 -19.34 -0.69 8.13
C HIS A 159 -19.44 -0.78 6.60
N ILE A 160 -18.87 -1.80 5.96
CA ILE A 160 -19.04 -2.05 4.52
C ILE A 160 -20.53 -2.19 4.19
N GLY A 161 -20.98 -1.49 3.15
CA GLY A 161 -22.38 -1.50 2.70
C GLY A 161 -23.32 -0.58 3.49
N ILE A 162 -22.84 0.06 4.56
CA ILE A 162 -23.62 1.04 5.31
C ILE A 162 -23.50 2.41 4.62
N THR A 163 -24.59 2.85 3.99
CA THR A 163 -24.66 4.14 3.28
C THR A 163 -25.27 5.27 4.11
N ARG A 164 -25.85 4.95 5.28
CA ARG A 164 -26.42 5.94 6.20
C ARG A 164 -25.36 6.46 7.16
N TYR A 165 -25.32 7.77 7.34
CA TYR A 165 -24.52 8.39 8.40
C TYR A 165 -25.06 7.96 9.77
N THR A 166 -24.21 7.36 10.61
CA THR A 166 -24.64 6.79 11.92
C THR A 166 -24.63 7.80 13.06
N GLY A 167 -24.31 9.08 12.81
CA GLY A 167 -24.59 10.16 13.76
C GLY A 167 -23.73 10.22 15.02
N LYS A 168 -22.83 9.25 15.28
CA LYS A 168 -21.88 9.30 16.41
C LYS A 168 -20.74 10.32 16.19
N GLY A 169 -21.00 11.40 15.46
CA GLY A 169 -20.05 12.36 14.92
C GLY A 169 -19.05 12.92 15.94
N LEU A 170 -18.02 13.58 15.41
CA LEU A 170 -16.87 14.24 16.05
C LEU A 170 -17.00 14.61 17.54
N THR A 171 -18.18 15.05 18.00
CA THR A 171 -18.55 15.26 19.41
C THR A 171 -18.23 14.11 20.37
N SER A 172 -18.24 12.84 19.92
CA SER A 172 -17.87 11.69 20.76
C SER A 172 -16.40 11.29 20.66
N SER A 173 -15.67 11.84 19.67
CA SER A 173 -14.26 11.56 19.43
C SER A 173 -13.41 12.28 20.47
N ARG A 174 -12.89 11.52 21.45
CA ARG A 174 -12.06 12.09 22.53
C ARG A 174 -10.62 12.39 22.11
N LYS A 175 -10.17 11.83 20.98
CA LYS A 175 -8.82 12.00 20.43
C LYS A 175 -8.90 12.03 18.91
N ILE A 176 -8.29 13.04 18.32
CA ILE A 176 -8.11 13.17 16.86
C ILE A 176 -6.61 12.96 16.61
N CYS A 177 -6.28 11.94 15.82
CA CYS A 177 -4.92 11.71 15.37
C CYS A 177 -4.80 12.20 13.93
N ILE A 178 -3.93 13.18 13.70
CA ILE A 178 -3.69 13.72 12.37
C ILE A 178 -2.45 13.03 11.80
N SER A 179 -2.57 12.54 10.56
CA SER A 179 -1.44 12.04 9.78
C SER A 179 -0.81 13.18 9.00
N ASP A 180 0.51 13.12 8.82
CA ASP A 180 1.23 14.01 7.92
C ASP A 180 0.54 14.07 6.55
N CYS A 181 0.37 15.29 6.06
CA CYS A 181 -0.25 15.52 4.78
C CYS A 181 0.73 15.13 3.67
N GLY A 182 0.32 14.27 2.74
CA GLY A 182 1.14 13.95 1.56
C GLY A 182 1.44 15.17 0.67
N ASN A 183 0.65 16.25 0.82
CA ASN A 183 0.91 17.57 0.26
C ASN A 183 1.21 18.56 1.39
N MET A 184 2.42 19.14 1.39
CA MET A 184 2.87 20.06 2.43
C MET A 184 2.06 21.36 2.51
N ALA A 185 1.39 21.78 1.41
CA ALA A 185 0.49 22.93 1.44
C ALA A 185 -0.71 22.71 2.38
N ASN A 186 -1.08 21.45 2.64
CA ASN A 186 -2.18 21.11 3.54
C ASN A 186 -1.74 21.07 5.02
N TRP A 187 -0.46 21.26 5.32
CA TRP A 187 0.02 21.26 6.71
C TRP A 187 -0.63 22.36 7.55
N GLY A 188 -0.96 23.51 6.94
CA GLY A 188 -1.69 24.58 7.62
C GLY A 188 -3.07 24.14 8.16
N LEU A 189 -3.77 23.26 7.42
CA LEU A 189 -5.07 22.73 7.85
C LEU A 189 -4.96 21.82 9.08
N ALA A 190 -3.83 21.13 9.24
CA ALA A 190 -3.60 20.28 10.41
C ALA A 190 -3.40 21.10 11.69
N VAL A 191 -2.74 22.26 11.59
CA VAL A 191 -2.51 23.17 12.72
C VAL A 191 -3.82 23.79 13.23
N GLU A 192 -4.77 24.08 12.35
CA GLU A 192 -6.08 24.62 12.75
C GLU A 192 -6.98 23.61 13.49
N LEU A 193 -6.64 22.32 13.43
CA LEU A 193 -7.42 21.22 14.04
C LEU A 193 -6.88 20.75 15.41
N THR A 194 -5.70 21.23 15.83
CA THR A 194 -5.06 20.92 17.13
C THR A 194 -5.14 22.09 18.09
#